data_AF-A0A7W7VYZ2-F1
#
_entry.id   AF-A0A7W7VYZ2-F1
#
_cell.length_a   1.000
_cell.length_b   1.000
_cell.length_c   1.000
_cell.angle_alpha   90.00
_cell.angle_beta   90.00
_cell.angle_gamma   90.00
#
_symmetry.space_group_name_H-M   'P 1'
#
loop_
_entity.id
_entity.type
_entity.pdbx_description
1 polymer ?
#
loop_
_entity_poly.entity_id
_entity_poly.type
_entity_poly.pdbx_seq_one_letter_code
_entity_poly.pdbx_strand_id
1 'polypeptide(L)'
;MSRKGLSRVGVLAVAASAMVLSTSGLASASVAPTPVVADSACQALELTKIIDGHDHMFVDPTVDNSSCYYMIVDMNTGLDPFTTWSPAGDQPAPNGVYDGPGQRLSVEVIDEATTQYNFGPIN
;
A
#
# COMPACT_ATOMS: atom_id res chain seq x y z
N MET A 1 66.76 8.76 -7.48
CA MET A 1 66.45 10.22 -7.52
C MET A 1 64.93 10.37 -7.38
N SER A 2 64.42 10.94 -6.27
CA SER A 2 63.60 12.19 -6.17
C SER A 2 62.59 12.40 -7.32
N ARG A 3 61.31 12.74 -7.15
CA ARG A 3 60.49 13.20 -6.01
C ARG A 3 59.00 13.15 -6.42
N LYS A 4 58.16 12.75 -5.45
CA LYS A 4 56.86 13.34 -5.03
C LYS A 4 55.94 14.01 -6.08
N GLY A 5 54.72 13.47 -6.17
CA GLY A 5 53.50 14.23 -6.42
C GLY A 5 52.41 13.80 -5.44
N LEU A 6 52.21 14.58 -4.37
CA LEU A 6 51.00 14.53 -3.54
C LEU A 6 49.87 15.24 -4.30
N SER A 7 48.63 14.75 -4.20
CA SER A 7 47.52 15.52 -3.60
C SER A 7 46.15 14.80 -3.68
N ARG A 8 45.52 14.71 -2.49
CA ARG A 8 44.10 14.94 -2.17
C ARG A 8 43.09 13.90 -2.67
N VAL A 9 42.60 13.02 -1.80
CA VAL A 9 41.40 13.21 -0.94
C VAL A 9 40.15 13.47 -1.76
N GLY A 10 39.31 12.44 -1.88
CA GLY A 10 37.96 12.48 -2.41
C GLY A 10 37.13 11.41 -1.70
N VAL A 11 36.75 11.71 -0.47
CA VAL A 11 35.76 11.00 0.34
C VAL A 11 34.44 10.96 -0.45
N LEU A 12 33.77 9.80 -0.51
CA LEU A 12 32.37 9.63 -0.11
C LEU A 12 31.96 8.18 -0.39
N ALA A 13 32.08 7.35 0.65
CA ALA A 13 31.32 6.11 0.73
C ALA A 13 29.84 6.50 0.91
N VAL A 14 29.03 6.38 -0.14
CA VAL A 14 27.57 6.40 0.02
C VAL A 14 27.15 4.98 0.33
N ALA A 15 27.28 4.62 1.61
CA ALA A 15 26.53 3.52 2.20
C ALA A 15 25.05 3.95 2.22
N ALA A 16 24.29 3.58 1.19
CA ALA A 16 22.84 3.64 1.24
C ALA A 16 22.34 2.40 1.99
N SER A 17 22.49 2.42 3.31
CA SER A 17 21.80 1.52 4.20
C SER A 17 20.69 2.28 4.91
N ALA A 18 19.51 1.67 4.91
CA ALA A 18 18.35 1.94 5.73
C ALA A 18 17.53 3.20 5.40
N MET A 19 16.39 2.97 4.77
CA MET A 19 15.13 3.36 5.40
C MET A 19 14.22 2.12 5.41
N VAL A 20 14.40 1.27 6.42
CA VAL A 20 13.29 0.44 6.88
C VAL A 20 12.35 1.42 7.56
N LEU A 21 11.31 1.84 6.84
CA LEU A 21 10.16 2.48 7.45
C LEU A 21 9.54 1.43 8.38
N SER A 22 9.92 1.51 9.65
CA SER A 22 9.22 0.86 10.74
C SER A 22 7.90 1.60 10.96
N THR A 23 6.94 1.39 10.06
CA THR A 23 5.52 1.53 10.38
C THR A 23 5.07 0.17 10.90
N SER A 24 4.64 0.16 12.15
CA SER A 24 4.08 -1.00 12.84
C SER A 24 2.81 -1.45 12.13
N GLY A 25 2.92 -2.40 11.19
CA GLY A 25 1.77 -2.88 10.42
C GLY A 25 2.04 -4.03 9.44
N LEU A 26 3.32 -4.32 9.12
CA LEU A 26 3.73 -5.51 8.33
C LEU A 26 3.58 -6.81 9.14
N ALA A 27 2.40 -7.05 9.71
CA ALA A 27 1.98 -8.39 10.08
C ALA A 27 1.89 -9.20 8.78
N SER A 28 2.72 -10.25 8.68
CA SER A 28 2.80 -11.28 7.63
C SER A 28 1.79 -11.11 6.49
N ALA A 29 2.12 -10.27 5.51
CA ALA A 29 1.34 -10.23 4.29
C ALA A 29 1.53 -11.59 3.56
N SER A 30 0.45 -12.27 3.19
CA SER A 30 0.49 -13.55 2.47
C SER A 30 0.98 -13.38 1.03
N VAL A 31 0.81 -12.18 0.48
CA VAL A 31 1.26 -11.75 -0.84
C VAL A 31 1.97 -10.40 -0.72
N ALA A 32 2.81 -10.06 -1.69
CA ALA A 32 3.46 -8.75 -1.74
C ALA A 32 2.42 -7.61 -1.81
N PRO A 33 2.56 -6.55 -0.99
CA PRO A 33 1.71 -5.37 -1.07
C PRO A 33 1.67 -4.76 -2.48
N THR A 34 0.48 -4.35 -2.94
CA THR A 34 0.31 -3.74 -4.26
C THR A 34 -0.17 -2.30 -4.15
N PRO A 35 0.52 -1.30 -4.75
CA PRO A 35 0.06 0.08 -4.72
C PRO A 35 -1.16 0.29 -5.61
N VAL A 36 -2.15 0.99 -5.08
CA VAL A 36 -3.35 1.46 -5.79
C VAL A 36 -3.38 2.97 -5.70
N VAL A 37 -3.25 3.64 -6.84
CA VAL A 37 -3.03 5.09 -6.94
C VAL A 37 -4.11 5.68 -7.82
N ALA A 38 -5.01 6.48 -7.23
CA ALA A 38 -5.94 7.31 -8.00
C ALA A 38 -5.19 8.52 -8.57
N ASP A 39 -4.45 9.23 -7.72
CA ASP A 39 -3.64 10.38 -8.10
C ASP A 39 -2.54 10.69 -7.05
N SER A 40 -1.95 11.89 -7.10
CA SER A 40 -0.92 12.31 -6.13
C SER A 40 -1.46 12.60 -4.72
N ALA A 41 -2.78 12.69 -4.53
CA ALA A 41 -3.43 13.03 -3.27
C ALA A 41 -4.12 11.84 -2.60
N CYS A 42 -4.52 10.81 -3.35
CA CYS A 42 -5.18 9.60 -2.86
C CYS A 42 -4.48 8.32 -3.34
N GLN A 43 -3.84 7.62 -2.40
CA GLN A 43 -3.06 6.40 -2.66
C GLN A 43 -3.20 5.43 -1.49
N ALA A 44 -3.23 4.13 -1.78
CA ALA A 44 -3.24 3.08 -0.79
C ALA A 44 -2.36 1.89 -1.21
N LEU A 45 -2.06 1.03 -0.25
CA LEU A 45 -1.55 -0.32 -0.50
C LEU A 45 -2.69 -1.31 -0.30
N GLU A 46 -2.89 -2.16 -1.29
CA GLU A 46 -3.61 -3.41 -1.12
C GLU A 46 -2.69 -4.40 -0.40
N LEU A 47 -3.19 -4.97 0.71
CA LEU A 47 -2.49 -5.97 1.51
C LEU A 47 -3.37 -7.20 1.67
N THR A 48 -2.75 -8.37 1.64
CA THR A 48 -3.41 -9.63 2.03
C THR A 48 -2.70 -10.18 3.24
N LYS A 49 -3.41 -10.51 4.32
CA LYS A 49 -2.84 -11.07 5.56
C LYS A 49 -3.55 -12.39 5.89
N ILE A 50 -2.81 -13.35 6.46
CA ILE A 50 -3.42 -14.57 6.98
C ILE A 50 -4.00 -14.33 8.38
N ILE A 51 -5.30 -14.56 8.54
CA ILE A 51 -6.01 -14.54 9.83
C ILE A 51 -6.76 -15.86 9.96
N ASP A 52 -6.55 -16.55 11.09
CA ASP A 52 -7.17 -17.86 11.38
C ASP A 52 -7.02 -18.92 10.27
N GLY A 53 -5.91 -18.85 9.51
CA GLY A 53 -5.60 -19.79 8.43
C GLY A 53 -6.22 -19.45 7.08
N HIS A 54 -6.82 -18.26 6.94
CA HIS A 54 -7.44 -17.78 5.71
C HIS A 54 -6.85 -16.45 5.26
N ASP A 55 -6.91 -16.16 3.97
CA ASP A 55 -6.51 -14.86 3.39
C ASP A 55 -7.57 -13.79 3.66
N HIS A 56 -7.12 -12.62 4.07
CA HIS A 56 -7.94 -11.44 4.31
C HIS A 56 -7.32 -10.22 3.64
N MET A 57 -8.13 -9.48 2.90
CA MET A 57 -7.75 -8.26 2.18
C MET A 57 -7.91 -7.02 3.04
N PHE A 58 -6.98 -6.10 2.89
CA PHE A 58 -6.92 -4.79 3.52
C PHE A 58 -6.53 -3.73 2.50
N VAL A 59 -6.99 -2.52 2.74
CA VAL A 59 -6.56 -1.27 2.12
C VAL A 59 -5.86 -0.41 3.18
N ASP A 60 -4.60 -0.09 2.95
CA ASP A 60 -3.77 0.74 3.83
C ASP A 60 -3.47 2.08 3.14
N PRO A 61 -4.17 3.17 3.51
CA PRO A 61 -3.94 4.50 2.94
C PRO A 61 -2.49 4.97 3.16
N THR A 62 -1.79 5.27 2.07
CA THR A 62 -0.40 5.75 2.10
C THR A 62 -0.26 7.24 1.80
N VAL A 63 -1.20 7.79 1.02
CA VAL A 63 -1.34 9.24 0.78
C VAL A 63 -2.82 9.57 0.86
N ASP A 64 -3.18 10.44 1.79
CA ASP A 64 -4.57 10.72 2.14
C ASP A 64 -4.79 12.24 2.35
N ASN A 65 -4.62 13.01 1.27
CA ASN A 65 -4.53 14.48 1.29
C ASN A 65 -5.71 15.19 0.56
N SER A 66 -6.75 14.46 0.17
CA SER A 66 -7.94 14.98 -0.53
C SER A 66 -9.22 14.32 0.02
N SER A 67 -10.35 14.47 -0.68
CA SER A 67 -11.59 13.72 -0.46
C SER A 67 -11.44 12.27 -0.93
N CYS A 68 -10.51 11.52 -0.32
CA CYS A 68 -10.22 10.16 -0.72
C CYS A 68 -11.29 9.20 -0.19
N TYR A 69 -11.69 8.26 -1.04
CA TYR A 69 -12.61 7.18 -0.73
C TYR A 69 -11.95 5.85 -1.09
N TYR A 70 -11.90 4.95 -0.12
CA TYR A 70 -11.19 3.67 -0.21
C TYR A 70 -12.19 2.54 -0.05
N MET A 71 -12.11 1.54 -0.92
CA MET A 71 -13.05 0.44 -0.95
C MET A 71 -12.34 -0.89 -1.18
N ILE A 72 -12.99 -1.98 -0.76
CA ILE A 72 -12.75 -3.31 -1.29
C ILE A 72 -14.04 -3.70 -2.00
N VAL A 73 -13.92 -4.06 -3.28
CA VAL A 73 -15.02 -4.38 -4.19
C VAL A 73 -15.00 -5.86 -4.49
N ASP A 74 -16.14 -6.53 -4.35
CA ASP A 74 -16.35 -7.89 -4.85
C ASP A 74 -16.72 -7.83 -6.33
N MET A 75 -15.76 -8.15 -7.18
CA MET A 75 -15.88 -8.17 -8.63
C MET A 75 -16.83 -9.25 -9.16
N ASN A 76 -17.29 -10.19 -8.32
CA ASN A 76 -18.36 -11.11 -8.71
C ASN A 76 -19.74 -10.44 -8.68
N THR A 77 -19.99 -9.60 -7.67
CA THR A 77 -21.32 -9.06 -7.37
C THR A 77 -21.43 -7.56 -7.63
N GLY A 78 -20.30 -6.85 -7.72
CA GLY A 78 -20.21 -5.39 -7.76
C GLY A 78 -20.57 -4.73 -6.43
N LEU A 79 -20.58 -5.48 -5.33
CA LEU A 79 -20.84 -4.96 -3.99
C LEU A 79 -19.52 -4.58 -3.31
N ASP A 80 -19.60 -3.62 -2.41
CA ASP A 80 -18.45 -3.12 -1.65
C ASP A 80 -18.51 -3.70 -0.22
N PRO A 81 -17.91 -4.87 0.05
CA PRO A 81 -17.84 -5.43 1.41
C PRO A 81 -17.19 -4.48 2.42
N PHE A 82 -16.42 -3.50 1.94
CA PHE A 82 -15.81 -2.49 2.78
C PHE A 82 -15.70 -1.15 2.04
N THR A 83 -16.03 -0.06 2.73
CA THR A 83 -15.79 1.31 2.27
C THR A 83 -15.41 2.23 3.43
N THR A 84 -14.59 3.24 3.16
CA THR A 84 -14.23 4.28 4.14
C THR A 84 -13.79 5.57 3.45
N TRP A 85 -13.96 6.69 4.15
CA TRP A 85 -13.53 8.01 3.72
C TRP A 85 -12.29 8.48 4.47
N SER A 86 -11.51 9.36 3.84
CA SER A 86 -10.42 10.12 4.45
C SER A 86 -10.88 10.95 5.67
N PRO A 87 -10.04 11.12 6.72
CA PRO A 87 -8.75 10.45 6.92
C PRO A 87 -8.94 9.00 7.39
N ALA A 88 -8.29 8.05 6.73
CA ALA A 88 -8.38 6.62 7.03
C ALA A 88 -7.02 6.05 7.49
N GLY A 89 -7.03 5.22 8.54
CA GLY A 89 -5.89 4.34 8.88
C GLY A 89 -6.01 2.98 8.19
N ASP A 90 -5.20 1.98 8.52
CA ASP A 90 -5.33 0.62 7.98
C ASP A 90 -6.78 0.12 8.07
N GLN A 91 -7.41 -0.22 6.95
CA GLN A 91 -8.78 -0.71 6.93
C GLN A 91 -8.93 -1.98 6.07
N PRO A 92 -9.98 -2.78 6.24
CA PRO A 92 -10.79 -2.85 7.45
C PRO A 92 -9.98 -3.47 8.59
N ALA A 93 -9.73 -2.73 9.66
CA ALA A 93 -9.10 -3.27 10.86
C ALA A 93 -10.15 -3.76 11.86
N PRO A 94 -9.85 -4.78 12.69
CA PRO A 94 -8.59 -5.53 12.74
C PRO A 94 -8.53 -6.72 11.77
N ASN A 95 -9.68 -7.15 11.21
CA ASN A 95 -9.81 -8.48 10.61
C ASN A 95 -9.79 -8.52 9.08
N GLY A 96 -9.79 -7.40 8.38
CA GLY A 96 -9.83 -7.37 6.92
C GLY A 96 -11.14 -7.91 6.34
N VAL A 97 -11.22 -7.97 5.02
CA VAL A 97 -12.30 -8.65 4.29
C VAL A 97 -11.82 -10.04 3.95
N TYR A 98 -12.58 -11.07 4.31
CA TYR A 98 -12.25 -12.46 3.99
C TYR A 98 -12.18 -12.68 2.47
N ASP A 99 -11.02 -13.09 1.97
CA ASP A 99 -10.69 -13.31 0.57
C ASP A 99 -10.55 -14.81 0.26
N GLY A 100 -11.54 -15.59 0.68
CA GLY A 100 -11.52 -17.04 0.55
C GLY A 100 -12.00 -17.57 -0.81
N PRO A 101 -12.09 -18.90 -0.96
CA PRO A 101 -12.43 -19.54 -2.22
C PRO A 101 -13.72 -18.98 -2.85
N GLY A 102 -13.61 -18.58 -4.13
CA GLY A 102 -14.74 -18.06 -4.91
C GLY A 102 -14.98 -16.56 -4.76
N GLN A 103 -14.26 -15.87 -3.88
CA GLN A 103 -14.22 -14.41 -3.85
C GLN A 103 -13.37 -13.88 -5.01
N ARG A 104 -13.69 -12.66 -5.46
CA ARG A 104 -12.92 -11.92 -6.46
C ARG A 104 -12.81 -10.49 -6.01
N LEU A 105 -11.93 -10.22 -5.05
CA LEU A 105 -11.88 -8.92 -4.39
C LEU A 105 -10.81 -8.02 -5.05
N SER A 106 -11.07 -6.72 -5.09
CA SER A 106 -10.11 -5.71 -5.56
C SER A 106 -10.22 -4.45 -4.72
N VAL A 107 -9.09 -3.82 -4.40
CA VAL A 107 -9.10 -2.51 -3.77
C VAL A 107 -9.39 -1.43 -4.81
N GLU A 108 -10.33 -0.54 -4.51
CA GLU A 108 -10.57 0.68 -5.28
C GLU A 108 -10.18 1.90 -4.45
N VAL A 109 -9.49 2.84 -5.09
CA VAL A 109 -9.17 4.15 -4.52
C VAL A 109 -9.76 5.22 -5.43
N ILE A 110 -10.51 6.14 -4.85
CA ILE A 110 -11.15 7.25 -5.53
C ILE A 110 -10.72 8.57 -4.89
N ASP A 111 -10.32 9.55 -5.69
CA ASP A 111 -10.30 10.96 -5.28
C ASP A 111 -11.58 11.64 -5.74
N GLU A 112 -12.53 11.79 -4.83
CA GLU A 112 -13.85 12.36 -5.14
C GLU A 112 -13.79 13.85 -5.46
N ALA A 113 -12.70 14.55 -5.08
CA ALA A 113 -12.51 15.94 -5.45
C ALA A 113 -12.20 16.10 -6.95
N THR A 114 -11.55 15.11 -7.56
CA THR A 114 -11.12 15.15 -8.97
C THR A 114 -11.79 14.07 -9.83
N THR A 115 -12.60 13.19 -9.25
CA THR A 115 -13.25 12.03 -9.88
C THR A 115 -12.28 11.02 -10.50
N GLN A 116 -11.00 11.06 -10.09
CA GLN A 116 -10.01 10.05 -10.48
C GLN A 116 -10.21 8.80 -9.63
N TYR A 117 -10.09 7.64 -10.23
CA TYR A 117 -10.16 6.37 -9.51
C TYR A 117 -9.22 5.34 -10.14
N ASN A 118 -8.84 4.35 -9.35
CA ASN A 118 -8.05 3.23 -9.84
C ASN A 118 -8.35 1.96 -9.04
N PHE A 119 -8.20 0.82 -9.71
CA PHE A 119 -8.36 -0.50 -9.13
C PHE A 119 -7.01 -1.19 -8.94
N GLY A 120 -6.89 -1.91 -7.84
CA GLY A 120 -5.83 -2.90 -7.62
C GLY A 120 -6.02 -4.15 -8.49
N PRO A 121 -5.14 -5.14 -8.33
CA PRO A 121 -5.36 -6.45 -8.92
C PRO A 121 -6.65 -7.09 -8.35
N ILE A 122 -7.11 -8.14 -9.03
CA ILE A 122 -8.21 -8.98 -8.53
C ILE A 122 -7.55 -10.20 -7.89
N ASN A 123 -7.84 -10.45 -6.61
CA ASN A 123 -7.44 -11.67 -5.90
C ASN A 123 -8.51 -12.76 -6.04
#